data_AF-A0A1V4ZZ86-F1
#
_entry.id   AF-A0A1V4ZZ86-F1
#
_cell.length_a   1.000
_cell.length_b   1.000
_cell.length_c   1.000
_cell.angle_alpha   90.00
_cell.angle_beta   90.00
_cell.angle_gamma   90.00
#
_symmetry.space_group_name_H-M   'P 1'
#
loop_
_entity.id
_entity.type
_entity.pdbx_description
1 polymer ?
#
loop_
_entity_poly.entity_id
_entity_poly.type
_entity_poly.pdbx_seq_one_letter_code
_entity_poly.pdbx_strand_id
1 'polypeptide(L)' 'MRVLFDPELYYQRNKVETVFSVLKRKFGESLKARKYRLQVKEIKIKVIPYNLSRLRKGISVLIVIEEFYKAHPF' A
#
# COMPACT_ATOMS: atom_id res chain seq x y z
N MET A 1 28.72 -15.43 2.67
CA MET A 1 28.48 -14.23 3.51
C MET A 1 27.25 -14.50 4.36
N ARG A 2 27.38 -14.62 5.69
CA ARG A 2 26.23 -14.81 6.59
C ARG A 2 25.57 -13.44 6.80
N VAL A 3 24.35 -13.28 6.33
CA VAL A 3 23.55 -12.09 6.61
C VAL A 3 23.18 -12.16 8.09
N LEU A 4 23.65 -11.22 8.91
CA LEU A 4 23.21 -11.11 10.30
C LEU A 4 21.71 -10.77 10.30
N PHE A 5 20.96 -11.45 11.15
CA PHE A 5 19.52 -11.20 11.28
C PHE A 5 19.30 -9.78 11.79
N ASP A 6 18.53 -8.99 11.05
CA ASP A 6 18.09 -7.65 11.43
C ASP A 6 16.60 -7.70 11.85
N PRO A 7 16.31 -7.62 13.17
CA PRO A 7 14.94 -7.63 13.67
C PRO A 7 14.11 -6.46 13.16
N GLU A 8 14.70 -5.27 13.01
CA GLU A 8 13.97 -4.06 12.59
C GLU A 8 13.49 -4.19 11.15
N LEU A 9 14.35 -4.72 10.28
CA LEU A 9 13.99 -5.06 8.90
C LEU A 9 12.90 -6.14 8.89
N TYR A 10 13.02 -7.16 9.73
CA TYR A 10 12.05 -8.25 9.81
C TYR A 10 10.64 -7.75 10.19
N TYR A 11 10.51 -6.81 11.13
CA TYR A 11 9.22 -6.24 11.52
C TYR A 11 8.49 -5.49 10.39
N GLN A 12 9.22 -4.99 9.38
CA GLN A 12 8.58 -4.35 8.21
C GLN A 12 7.80 -5.34 7.34
N ARG A 13 8.07 -6.65 7.44
CA ARG A 13 7.35 -7.72 6.69
C ARG A 13 5.85 -7.67 6.91
N ASN A 14 5.42 -7.43 8.15
CA ASN A 14 4.00 -7.35 8.51
C ASN A 14 3.26 -6.27 7.71
N LYS A 15 3.93 -5.14 7.43
CA LYS A 15 3.34 -4.06 6.62
C LYS A 15 3.11 -4.52 5.18
N VAL A 16 4.09 -5.21 4.59
CA VAL A 16 3.99 -5.74 3.23
C VAL A 16 2.88 -6.78 3.13
N GLU A 17 2.82 -7.73 4.06
CA GLU A 17 1.76 -8.75 4.11
C GLU A 17 0.37 -8.13 4.26
N THR A 18 0.25 -7.10 5.09
CA THR A 18 -1.01 -6.36 5.27
C THR A 18 -1.45 -5.68 3.97
N VAL A 19 -0.53 -5.01 3.27
CA VAL A 19 -0.83 -4.36 1.98
C VAL A 19 -1.26 -5.39 0.94
N PHE A 20 -0.57 -6.53 0.84
CA PHE A 20 -0.97 -7.60 -0.08
C PHE A 20 -2.32 -8.22 0.28
N SER A 21 -2.61 -8.42 1.58
CA SER A 21 -3.93 -8.88 2.03
C SER A 21 -5.05 -7.92 1.61
N VAL A 22 -4.82 -6.61 1.73
CA VAL A 22 -5.79 -5.59 1.30
C VAL A 22 -5.95 -5.59 -0.22
N LEU A 23 -4.86 -5.68 -0.98
CA LEU A 23 -4.90 -5.75 -2.45
C LEU A 23 -5.70 -6.96 -2.93
N LYS A 24 -5.47 -8.15 -2.35
CA LYS A 24 -6.20 -9.37 -2.69
C LYS A 24 -7.70 -9.26 -2.38
N ARG A 25 -8.07 -8.68 -1.23
CA ARG A 25 -9.48 -8.42 -0.89
C ARG A 25 -10.15 -7.41 -1.83
N LYS A 26 -9.41 -6.39 -2.29
CA LYS A 26 -9.96 -5.32 -3.12
C LYS A 26 -10.08 -5.69 -4.60
N PHE A 27 -9.13 -6.46 -5.14
CA PHE A 27 -9.01 -6.74 -6.58
C PHE A 27 -9.08 -8.24 -6.92
N GLY A 28 -9.40 -9.08 -5.95
CA GLY A 28 -9.37 -10.54 -6.07
C GLY A 28 -7.97 -11.12 -5.89
N GLU A 29 -7.92 -12.32 -5.32
CA GLU A 29 -6.69 -13.08 -5.10
C GLU A 29 -6.16 -13.73 -6.38
N SER A 30 -7.06 -14.16 -7.28
CA SER A 30 -6.65 -14.86 -8.50
C SER A 30 -6.03 -13.91 -9.54
N LEU A 31 -5.02 -14.44 -10.23
CA LEU A 31 -4.43 -13.83 -11.42
C LEU A 31 -5.02 -14.51 -12.65
N LYS A 32 -5.53 -13.73 -13.59
CA LYS A 32 -6.15 -14.27 -14.81
C LYS A 32 -5.10 -14.61 -15.87
N ALA A 33 -3.96 -13.93 -15.84
CA ALA A 33 -2.89 -14.16 -16.79
C ALA A 33 -2.21 -15.53 -16.60
N ARG A 34 -1.98 -16.27 -17.70
CA ARG A 34 -1.25 -17.55 -17.68
C ARG A 34 0.27 -17.42 -17.78
N LYS A 35 0.76 -16.37 -18.48
CA LYS A 35 2.20 -16.12 -18.64
C LYS A 35 2.71 -15.30 -17.45
N TYR A 36 3.83 -15.70 -16.87
CA TYR A 36 4.47 -15.00 -15.73
C TYR A 36 4.66 -13.49 -15.97
N ARG A 37 5.18 -13.11 -17.15
CA ARG A 37 5.36 -11.69 -17.50
C ARG A 37 4.05 -10.88 -17.45
N LEU A 38 2.94 -11.50 -17.79
CA LEU A 38 1.61 -10.87 -17.75
C LEU A 38 1.03 -10.86 -16.33
N GLN A 39 1.27 -11.91 -15.54
CA GLN A 39 0.91 -11.94 -14.11
C GLN A 39 1.57 -10.80 -13.34
N VAL A 40 2.86 -10.56 -13.57
CA VAL A 40 3.58 -9.43 -12.96
C VAL A 40 2.98 -8.08 -13.39
N LYS A 41 2.60 -7.93 -14.67
CA LYS A 41 1.91 -6.72 -15.14
C LYS A 41 0.54 -6.56 -14.49
N GLU A 42 -0.23 -7.62 -14.36
CA GLU A 42 -1.53 -7.62 -13.69
C GLU A 42 -1.42 -7.14 -12.23
N ILE A 43 -0.45 -7.65 -11.48
CA ILE A 43 -0.18 -7.20 -10.10
C ILE A 43 0.19 -5.71 -10.07
N LYS A 44 1.11 -5.26 -10.93
CA LYS A 44 1.52 -3.84 -11.01
C LYS A 44 0.31 -2.93 -11.31
N ILE A 45 -0.55 -3.34 -12.23
CA ILE A 45 -1.78 -2.60 -12.58
C ILE A 45 -2.77 -2.55 -11.41
N LYS A 46 -2.84 -3.57 -10.54
CA LYS A 46 -3.67 -3.53 -9.31
C LYS A 46 -3.06 -2.61 -8.23
N VAL A 47 -1.74 -2.53 -8.14
CA VAL A 47 -1.01 -1.71 -7.15
C VAL A 47 -1.13 -0.21 -7.42
N ILE A 48 -1.03 0.23 -8.69
CA ILE A 48 -1.12 1.65 -9.07
C ILE A 48 -2.39 2.35 -8.52
N PRO A 49 -3.63 1.87 -8.81
CA PRO A 49 -4.85 2.50 -8.32
C PRO A 49 -5.01 2.37 -6.82
N TYR A 50 -4.46 1.32 -6.19
CA TYR A 50 -4.42 1.22 -4.73
C TYR A 50 -3.61 2.37 -4.12
N ASN A 51 -2.38 2.58 -4.60
CA ASN A 51 -1.50 3.64 -4.12
C ASN A 51 -2.09 5.02 -4.40
N LEU A 52 -2.68 5.23 -5.58
CA LEU A 52 -3.37 6.48 -5.90
C LEU A 52 -4.55 6.73 -4.96
N SER A 53 -5.33 5.70 -4.63
CA SER A 53 -6.45 5.84 -3.68
C SER A 53 -5.98 6.15 -2.26
N ARG A 54 -4.81 5.64 -1.85
CA ARG A 54 -4.17 5.93 -0.56
C ARG A 54 -3.65 7.38 -0.52
N LEU A 55 -3.01 7.83 -1.60
CA LEU A 55 -2.53 9.21 -1.73
C LEU A 55 -3.68 10.21 -1.61
N ARG A 56 -4.77 9.99 -2.36
CA ARG A 56 -5.97 10.84 -2.29
C ARG A 56 -6.52 10.95 -0.88
N LYS A 57 -6.65 9.81 -0.17
CA LYS A 57 -7.10 9.78 1.23
C LYS A 57 -6.15 10.56 2.15
N GLY A 58 -4.83 10.41 1.95
CA GLY A 58 -3.82 11.15 2.71
C GLY A 58 -3.96 12.66 2.54
N ILE A 59 -4.10 13.13 1.30
CA ILE A 59 -4.33 14.55 1.00
C ILE A 59 -5.62 15.06 1.67
N SER A 60 -6.72 14.30 1.57
CA SER A 60 -7.98 14.69 2.23
C SER A 60 -7.85 14.82 3.74
N VAL A 61 -7.09 13.93 4.39
CA VAL A 61 -6.85 14.00 5.84
C VAL A 61 -6.01 15.23 6.20
N LEU A 62 -4.98 15.54 5.42
CA LEU A 62 -4.16 16.73 5.63
C LEU A 62 -4.98 18.02 5.53
N ILE A 63 -5.83 18.14 4.50
CA ILE A 63 -6.73 19.30 4.35
C ILE A 63 -7.65 19.46 5.56
N VAL A 64 -8.26 18.36 6.05
CA VAL A 64 -9.12 18.42 7.24
C VAL A 64 -8.35 18.88 8.48
N ILE A 65 -7.12 18.41 8.65
CA ILE A 65 -6.26 18.80 9.78
C ILE A 65 -5.89 20.28 9.67
N GLU A 66 -5.49 20.75 8.49
CA GLU A 66 -5.14 22.16 8.25
C GLU A 66 -6.34 23.08 8.53
N GLU A 67 -7.52 22.75 8.03
CA GLU A 67 -8.74 23.54 8.28
C GLU A 67 -9.13 23.51 9.76
N PHE A 68 -8.95 22.40 10.46
CA PHE A 68 -9.20 22.31 11.90
C PHE A 68 -8.29 23.26 12.70
N TYR A 69 -6.98 23.24 12.44
CA TYR A 69 -6.02 24.12 13.11
C TYR A 69 -6.19 25.59 12.72
N LYS A 70 -6.63 25.88 11.50
CA LYS A 70 -7.00 27.24 11.08
C LYS A 70 -8.23 27.77 11.82
N ALA A 71 -9.21 26.92 12.09
CA ALA A 71 -10.43 27.29 12.79
C ALA A 71 -10.24 27.45 14.31
N HIS A 72 -9.30 26.72 14.91
CA HIS A 72 -8.93 26.82 16.33
C HIS A 72 -7.44 27.14 16.47
N PRO A 73 -7.02 28.38 16.14
CA PRO A 73 -5.67 28.82 16.43
C PRO A 73 -5.54 28.93 17.95
N PHE A 74 -4.74 28.06 18.55
CA PHE A 74 -4.27 28.22 19.93
C PHE A 74 -3.22 29.33 19.97
#